data_AF-A0A2N3CQV6-F1
#
_entry.id   AF-A0A2N3CQV6-F1
#
_cell.length_a   1.000
_cell.length_b   1.000
_cell.length_c   1.000
_cell.angle_alpha   90.00
_cell.angle_beta   90.00
_cell.angle_gamma   90.00
#
_symmetry.space_group_name_H-M   'P 1'
#
loop_
_entity.id
_entity.type
_entity.pdbx_description
1 polymer ?
#
loop_
_entity_poly.entity_id
_entity_poly.type
_entity_poly.pdbx_seq_one_letter_code
_entity_poly.pdbx_strand_id
1 'polypeptide(L)' 'MFSLREYRNTADRLADFLPWTALVAPGVVLNKDGSFQRSARFRGPDLDSATPAELIATTARLNSALRRLGSGWAIFV' A
#
# COMPACT_ATOMS: atom_id res chain seq x y z
N MET A 1 17.56 -2.62 14.15
CA MET A 1 17.58 -3.34 12.84
C MET A 1 18.75 -4.31 12.87
N PHE A 2 18.54 -5.59 12.57
CA PHE A 2 19.62 -6.59 12.59
C PHE A 2 20.61 -6.33 11.44
N SER A 3 21.90 -6.54 11.69
CA SER A 3 22.94 -6.48 10.65
C SER A 3 22.88 -7.73 9.79
N LEU A 4 22.41 -7.61 8.55
CA LEU A 4 22.32 -8.71 7.59
C LEU A 4 23.59 -8.86 6.73
N ARG A 5 24.68 -8.19 7.10
CA ARG A 5 25.90 -8.10 6.28
C ARG A 5 26.58 -9.47 6.07
N GLU A 6 26.53 -10.34 7.08
CA GLU A 6 27.14 -11.69 7.04
C GLU A 6 26.35 -12.69 6.18
N TYR A 7 25.05 -12.44 5.97
CA TYR A 7 24.17 -13.35 5.21
C TYR A 7 23.98 -12.91 3.74
N ARG A 8 24.77 -11.96 3.24
CA ARG A 8 24.53 -11.32 1.93
C ARG A 8 25.56 -11.66 0.87
N ASN A 9 25.05 -12.10 -0.29
CA ASN A 9 25.83 -12.36 -1.51
C ASN A 9 25.69 -11.24 -2.58
N THR A 10 24.80 -10.25 -2.39
CA THR A 10 24.55 -9.16 -3.36
C THR A 10 24.32 -7.81 -2.69
N ALA A 11 24.47 -6.73 -3.46
CA ALA A 11 24.22 -5.34 -3.03
C ALA A 11 22.78 -5.08 -2.56
N ASP A 12 22.60 -4.00 -1.80
CA ASP A 12 21.32 -3.60 -1.21
C ASP A 12 20.22 -3.42 -2.28
N ARG A 13 19.09 -4.09 -2.07
CA ARG A 13 17.89 -3.96 -2.92
C ARG A 13 16.86 -3.11 -2.21
N LEU A 14 15.98 -2.44 -2.97
CA LEU A 14 14.84 -1.70 -2.39
C LEU A 14 14.06 -2.56 -1.38
N ALA A 15 13.88 -3.84 -1.68
CA ALA A 15 13.23 -4.81 -0.81
C ALA A 15 13.87 -4.92 0.59
N ASP A 16 15.18 -4.70 0.74
CA ASP A 16 15.87 -4.79 2.04
C ASP A 16 15.49 -3.63 2.97
N PHE A 17 15.17 -2.47 2.37
CA PHE A 17 14.75 -1.26 3.08
C PHE A 17 13.25 -1.23 3.37
N LEU A 18 12.45 -2.02 2.64
CA LEU A 18 11.02 -2.09 2.87
C LEU A 18 10.74 -2.83 4.20
N PRO A 19 9.68 -2.43 4.92
CA PRO A 19 9.31 -3.04 6.18
C PRO A 19 8.65 -4.42 6.02
N TRP A 20 8.76 -5.08 4.85
CA TRP A 20 8.17 -6.39 4.63
C TRP A 20 8.99 -7.50 5.30
N THR A 21 8.29 -8.57 5.71
CA THR A 21 8.85 -9.75 6.36
C THR A 21 8.62 -10.99 5.52
N ALA A 22 7.38 -11.27 5.13
CA ALA A 22 7.04 -12.47 4.36
C ALA A 22 5.72 -12.30 3.59
N LEU A 23 5.54 -13.07 2.53
CA LEU A 23 4.24 -13.28 1.90
C LEU A 23 3.55 -14.43 2.63
N VAL A 24 2.55 -14.12 3.46
CA VAL A 24 1.90 -15.10 4.36
C VAL A 24 0.64 -15.72 3.76
N ALA A 25 0.09 -15.09 2.71
CA ALA A 25 -1.02 -15.59 1.91
C ALA A 25 -0.97 -14.93 0.53
N PRO A 26 -1.73 -15.41 -0.48
CA PRO A 26 -1.80 -14.77 -1.79
C PRO A 26 -2.11 -13.26 -1.71
N GLY A 27 -1.11 -12.45 -2.06
CA GLY A 27 -1.16 -10.99 -2.05
C GLY A 27 -1.21 -10.36 -0.65
N VAL A 28 -0.90 -11.07 0.43
CA VAL A 28 -0.84 -10.54 1.81
C VAL A 28 0.60 -10.56 2.30
N VAL A 29 1.13 -9.37 2.56
CA VAL A 29 2.47 -9.17 3.11
C VAL A 29 2.37 -8.98 4.62
N LEU A 30 3.14 -9.74 5.39
CA LEU A 30 3.42 -9.45 6.80
C LEU A 30 4.56 -8.45 6.85
N ASN A 31 4.39 -7.37 7.61
CA ASN A 31 5.43 -6.38 7.87
C ASN A 31 6.15 -6.63 9.20
N LYS A 32 7.32 -6.02 9.35
CA LYS A 32 8.23 -6.14 10.50
C LYS A 32 7.63 -5.61 11.80
N ASP A 33 6.64 -4.72 11.71
CA ASP A 33 5.88 -4.20 12.84
C ASP A 33 4.68 -5.09 13.23
N GLY A 34 4.48 -6.21 12.54
CA GLY A 34 3.36 -7.12 12.74
C GLY A 34 2.09 -6.74 11.97
N SER A 35 2.10 -5.64 11.21
CA SER A 35 0.96 -5.26 10.38
C SER A 35 0.83 -6.14 9.14
N PHE A 36 -0.41 -6.30 8.64
CA PHE A 36 -0.70 -6.94 7.37
C PHE A 36 -0.94 -5.89 6.29
N GLN A 37 -0.30 -6.06 5.15
CA GLN A 37 -0.46 -5.20 3.98
C GLN A 37 -1.05 -5.98 2.81
N ARG A 38 -2.04 -5.35 2.15
CA ARG A 38 -2.46 -5.67 0.78
C ARG A 38 -2.34 -4.42 -0.07
N SER A 39 -1.93 -4.59 -1.31
CA SER A 39 -1.82 -3.51 -2.28
C SER A 39 -2.80 -3.77 -3.43
N ALA A 40 -3.51 -2.73 -3.83
CA ALA A 40 -4.41 -2.77 -4.98
C ALA A 40 -4.02 -1.64 -5.94
N ARG A 41 -4.16 -1.92 -7.23
CA ARG A 41 -4.01 -0.92 -8.29
C ARG A 41 -5.36 -0.73 -8.95
N PHE A 42 -5.77 0.53 -9.09
CA PHE A 42 -6.91 0.91 -9.91
C PHE A 42 -6.47 2.01 -10.88
N ARG A 43 -7.16 2.11 -12.02
CA ARG A 43 -7.01 3.22 -12.95
C ARG A 43 -8.34 3.93 -13.03
N GLY A 44 -8.37 5.18 -12.57
CA GLY A 44 -9.54 6.04 -12.65
C GLY A 44 -9.66 6.76 -13.99
N PRO A 45 -10.70 7.60 -14.16
CA PRO A 45 -10.75 8.58 -15.24
C PRO A 45 -9.58 9.56 -15.16
N ASP A 46 -9.29 10.28 -16.25
CA ASP A 46 -8.30 11.34 -16.26
C ASP A 46 -8.76 12.49 -15.35
N LEU A 47 -8.08 12.64 -14.21
CA LEU A 47 -8.43 13.65 -13.21
C LEU A 47 -7.89 15.04 -13.59
N ASP A 48 -6.88 15.12 -14.45
CA ASP A 48 -6.30 16.40 -14.89
C ASP A 48 -7.24 17.13 -15.86
N SER A 49 -8.07 16.37 -16.60
CA SER A 49 -9.09 16.90 -17.51
C SER A 49 -10.49 16.96 -16.88
N ALA A 50 -10.66 16.56 -15.61
CA ALA A 50 -11.97 16.43 -14.98
C ALA A 50 -12.57 17.78 -14.59
N THR A 51 -13.89 17.92 -14.75
CA THR A 51 -14.62 19.07 -14.23
C THR A 51 -14.67 19.04 -12.69
N PRO A 52 -14.89 20.18 -12.01
CA PRO A 52 -15.05 20.20 -10.56
C PRO A 52 -16.14 19.25 -10.04
N ALA A 53 -17.25 19.11 -10.77
CA ALA A 53 -18.33 18.20 -10.40
C ALA A 53 -17.89 16.73 -10.45
N GLU A 54 -17.10 16.34 -11.45
CA GLU A 54 -16.57 14.99 -11.59
C GLU A 54 -15.52 14.66 -10.52
N LEU A 55 -14.69 15.63 -10.14
CA LEU A 55 -13.73 15.48 -9.04
C LEU A 55 -14.45 15.25 -7.71
N ILE A 56 -15.52 16.02 -7.43
CA ILE A 56 -16.36 15.84 -6.25
C ILE A 56 -16.99 14.45 -6.25
N ALA A 57 -17.60 14.04 -7.36
CA ALA A 57 -18.23 12.72 -7.49
C ALA A 57 -17.21 11.57 -7.32
N THR A 58 -15.99 11.72 -7.85
CA THR A 58 -14.92 10.73 -7.73
C THR A 58 -14.40 10.63 -6.30
N THR A 59 -14.20 11.79 -5.64
CA THR A 59 -13.80 11.85 -4.23
C THR A 59 -14.85 11.22 -3.33
N ALA A 60 -16.14 11.50 -3.56
CA ALA A 60 -17.24 10.92 -2.80
C ALA A 60 -17.29 9.38 -2.93
N ARG A 61 -17.05 8.84 -4.13
CA ARG A 61 -16.94 7.40 -4.37
C ARG A 61 -15.76 6.78 -3.65
N LEU A 62 -14.57 7.40 -3.72
CA LEU A 62 -13.37 6.94 -3.03
C LEU A 62 -13.59 6.92 -1.52
N ASN A 63 -14.09 8.03 -0.95
CA ASN A 63 -14.41 8.11 0.49
C ASN A 63 -15.42 7.05 0.91
N SER A 64 -16.44 6.79 0.08
CA SER A 64 -17.44 5.76 0.36
C SER A 64 -16.87 4.34 0.34
N ALA A 65 -15.84 4.08 -0.46
CA ALA A 65 -15.13 2.82 -0.44
C ALA A 65 -14.22 2.69 0.80
N LEU A 66 -13.43 3.73 1.09
CA LEU A 66 -12.45 3.71 2.19
C LEU A 66 -13.10 3.66 3.57
N ARG A 67 -14.23 4.36 3.78
CA ARG A 67 -14.95 4.32 5.07
C ARG A 67 -15.41 2.93 5.48
N ARG A 68 -15.55 1.99 4.54
CA ARG A 68 -15.97 0.61 4.82
C ARG A 68 -14.90 -0.21 5.53
N LEU A 69 -13.65 0.25 5.55
CA LEU A 69 -12.56 -0.38 6.29
C LEU A 69 -12.72 -0.24 7.81
N GLY A 70 -13.40 0.82 8.28
CA GLY A 70 -13.56 1.09 9.71
C GLY A 70 -12.26 1.57 10.36
N SER A 71 -12.05 1.22 11.63
CA SER A 71 -10.85 1.57 12.41
C SER A 71 -9.75 0.51 12.28
N GLY A 72 -8.50 0.89 12.60
CA GLY A 72 -7.36 -0.02 12.62
C GLY A 72 -6.66 -0.23 11.28
N TRP A 73 -7.09 0.49 10.23
CA TRP A 73 -6.45 0.50 8.92
C TRP A 73 -5.63 1.76 8.72
N ALA A 74 -4.46 1.61 8.09
CA ALA A 74 -3.68 2.69 7.52
C ALA A 74 -3.73 2.59 5.99
N ILE A 75 -3.85 3.74 5.32
CA ILE A 75 -3.89 3.82 3.86
C ILE A 75 -2.66 4.61 3.41
N PHE A 76 -1.91 4.03 2.47
CA PHE A 76 -0.78 4.66 1.81
C PHE A 76 -1.10 4.73 0.32
N VAL A 77 -1.03 5.93 -0.27
CA VAL A 77 -1.38 6.24 -1.67
C VAL A 77 -0.16 6.76 -2.40
#